data_AF-A0A6J6YMS9-F1
#
_entry.id   AF-A0A6J6YMS9-F1
#
_cell.length_a   1.000
_cell.length_b   1.000
_cell.length_c   1.000
_cell.angle_alpha   90.00
_cell.angle_beta   90.00
_cell.angle_gamma   90.00
#
_symmetry.space_group_name_H-M   'P 1'
#
loop_
_entity.id
_entity.type
_entity.pdbx_description
1 polymer ?
#
loop_
_entity_poly.entity_id
_entity_poly.type
_entity_poly.pdbx_seq_one_letter_code
_entity_poly.pdbx_strand_id
1 'polypeptide(L)'
;MNKDLTKGDRGDAVALFVNILIRLNFLNSATDNFDATVEEAVKAFQQERGLKVTGVIDQVTSRALEEARYKLGDRVLALTSNGFMHGDDVSNLQSRLVEMGFNCGKIDGIFGILTEVAVKEFQKSVGVAVDGKCGPSTLIALMRLVKTVSGGAPSALRENTKHAVRSPALANKVIVIDPSWGGEFTGEVANGVTESEVVFDVAQRLEGRLLALGVNVVLTRSAKNSPLEKERIELANSVNADLVIALKVDSHQSEKARGVATYYYGRDVQGVHSVVGERFATLIQREICARTDLLNCRTHGKSWDILRLTKAPAVRIDLGYLSNPGDAKRLSDPQFRDSLVEAMLVAIQRLYLSAEDDAKTGTLRISDLRRAGLRN
;
A
#
# COMPACT_ATOMS: atom_id res chain seq x y z
N MET A 1 7.17 6.46 22.75
CA MET A 1 5.79 6.23 22.28
C MET A 1 5.03 7.51 22.49
N ASN A 2 4.66 8.24 21.43
CA ASN A 2 3.68 9.32 21.58
C ASN A 2 2.33 8.67 21.87
N LYS A 3 1.62 9.20 22.86
CA LYS A 3 0.23 8.82 23.15
C LYS A 3 -0.64 9.19 21.95
N ASP A 4 -1.51 8.29 21.53
CA ASP A 4 -2.53 8.59 20.51
C ASP A 4 -3.44 9.72 21.02
N LEU A 5 -3.73 10.70 20.16
CA LEU A 5 -4.60 11.82 20.53
C LEU A 5 -6.04 11.54 20.10
N THR A 6 -6.94 11.69 21.06
CA THR A 6 -8.36 11.36 20.96
C THR A 6 -9.22 12.47 21.54
N LYS A 7 -10.54 12.37 21.33
CA LYS A 7 -11.51 13.32 21.87
C LYS A 7 -11.35 13.49 23.39
N GLY A 8 -11.20 14.73 23.83
CA GLY A 8 -11.01 15.12 25.22
C GLY A 8 -9.55 15.34 25.63
N ASP A 9 -8.57 14.96 24.80
CA ASP A 9 -7.17 15.30 25.02
C ASP A 9 -6.93 16.82 24.83
N ARG A 10 -5.96 17.37 25.58
CA ARG A 10 -5.59 18.79 25.52
C ARG A 10 -4.09 19.00 25.59
N GLY A 11 -3.60 20.11 25.03
CA GLY A 11 -2.24 20.60 25.20
C GLY A 11 -1.50 20.87 23.89
N ASP A 12 -0.19 21.13 24.00
CA ASP A 12 0.66 21.59 22.88
C ASP A 12 0.69 20.63 21.69
N ALA A 13 0.62 19.32 21.96
CA ALA A 13 0.56 18.31 20.90
C ALA A 13 -0.72 18.45 20.05
N VAL A 14 -1.87 18.72 20.69
CA VAL A 14 -3.14 18.97 19.99
C VAL A 14 -3.04 20.26 19.19
N ALA A 15 -2.54 21.34 19.80
CA ALA A 15 -2.36 22.63 19.14
C ALA A 15 -1.46 22.53 17.90
N LEU A 16 -0.40 21.73 17.94
CA LEU A 16 0.48 21.48 16.80
C LEU A 16 -0.28 20.88 15.61
N PHE A 17 -1.03 19.80 15.83
CA PHE A 17 -1.79 19.15 14.75
C PHE A 17 -2.97 19.99 14.27
N VAL A 18 -3.64 20.72 15.16
CA VAL A 18 -4.68 21.68 14.78
C VAL A 18 -4.14 22.76 13.86
N ASN A 19 -2.95 23.31 14.14
CA ASN A 19 -2.31 24.29 13.25
C ASN A 19 -1.98 23.70 11.85
N ILE A 20 -1.60 22.42 11.78
CA ILE A 20 -1.42 21.72 10.50
C ILE A 20 -2.77 21.59 9.78
N LEU A 21 -3.82 21.13 10.47
CA LEU A 21 -5.17 20.99 9.90
C LEU A 21 -5.74 22.32 9.39
N ILE A 22 -5.48 23.43 10.08
CA ILE A 22 -5.86 24.78 9.62
C ILE A 22 -5.13 25.13 8.32
N ARG A 23 -3.81 24.91 8.26
CA ARG A 23 -3.02 25.16 7.05
C ARG A 23 -3.50 24.31 5.86
N LEU A 24 -4.01 23.12 6.14
CA LEU A 24 -4.59 22.20 5.17
C LEU A 24 -6.08 22.48 4.87
N ASN A 25 -6.68 23.53 5.45
CA ASN A 25 -8.08 23.92 5.30
C ASN A 25 -9.11 22.89 5.80
N PHE A 26 -8.76 22.03 6.76
CA PHE A 26 -9.72 21.16 7.46
C PHE A 26 -10.34 21.82 8.68
N LEU A 27 -9.71 22.88 9.21
CA LEU A 27 -10.18 23.65 10.35
C LEU A 27 -10.02 25.16 10.09
N ASN A 28 -10.86 25.95 10.74
CA ASN A 28 -10.85 27.42 10.60
C ASN A 28 -10.38 28.16 11.85
N SER A 29 -10.28 27.47 12.99
CA SER A 29 -9.99 28.06 14.30
C SER A 29 -8.96 27.24 15.05
N ALA A 30 -7.99 27.92 15.67
CA ALA A 30 -7.00 27.28 16.53
C ALA A 30 -7.63 26.91 17.89
N THR A 31 -7.25 25.74 18.39
CA THR A 31 -7.65 25.21 19.70
C THR A 31 -6.55 24.28 20.20
N ASP A 32 -6.39 24.20 21.52
CA ASP A 32 -5.53 23.25 22.21
C ASP A 32 -6.34 22.04 22.75
N ASN A 33 -7.65 22.02 22.48
CA ASN A 33 -8.57 20.98 22.93
C ASN A 33 -9.07 20.12 21.77
N PHE A 34 -8.96 18.81 21.89
CA PHE A 34 -9.42 17.84 20.90
C PHE A 34 -10.93 17.63 21.08
N ASP A 35 -11.72 18.52 20.50
CA ASP A 35 -13.19 18.48 20.53
C ASP A 35 -13.78 17.72 19.33
N ALA A 36 -15.11 17.72 19.21
CA ALA A 36 -15.81 17.05 18.10
C ALA A 36 -15.47 17.67 16.74
N THR A 37 -15.21 18.97 16.67
CA THR A 37 -14.80 19.65 15.43
C THR A 37 -13.41 19.22 14.98
N VAL A 38 -12.46 19.09 15.90
CA VAL A 38 -11.12 18.53 15.61
C VAL A 38 -11.23 17.07 15.18
N GLU A 39 -12.05 16.27 15.86
CA GLU A 39 -12.28 14.86 15.49
C GLU A 39 -12.81 14.72 14.06
N GLU A 40 -13.82 15.51 13.67
CA GLU A 40 -14.35 15.50 12.30
C GLU A 40 -13.34 16.00 11.26
N ALA A 41 -12.53 17.00 11.60
CA ALA A 41 -11.44 17.45 10.74
C ALA A 41 -10.36 16.37 10.53
N VAL A 42 -10.01 15.63 11.59
CA VAL A 42 -9.11 14.48 11.51
C VAL A 42 -9.71 13.38 10.64
N LYS A 43 -11.01 13.07 10.78
CA LYS A 43 -11.69 12.11 9.90
C LYS A 43 -11.67 12.54 8.44
N ALA A 44 -11.95 13.81 8.16
CA ALA A 44 -11.89 14.37 6.82
C ALA A 44 -10.47 14.27 6.22
N PHE A 45 -9.44 14.60 7.01
CA PHE A 45 -8.05 14.44 6.61
C PHE A 45 -7.69 12.98 6.33
N GLN A 46 -8.06 12.06 7.24
CA GLN A 46 -7.83 10.63 7.06
C GLN A 46 -8.52 10.10 5.81
N GLN A 47 -9.73 10.57 5.51
CA GLN A 47 -10.46 10.21 4.31
C GLN A 47 -9.75 10.71 3.05
N GLU A 48 -9.36 11.99 2.99
CA GLU A 48 -8.62 12.56 1.85
C GLU A 48 -7.28 11.86 1.60
N ARG A 49 -6.58 11.48 2.67
CA ARG A 49 -5.29 10.78 2.59
C ARG A 49 -5.40 9.29 2.33
N GLY A 50 -6.60 8.73 2.29
CA GLY A 50 -6.80 7.30 2.15
C GLY A 50 -6.17 6.53 3.32
N LEU A 51 -6.36 7.02 4.55
CA LEU A 51 -6.02 6.32 5.78
C LEU A 51 -7.25 5.55 6.32
N LYS A 52 -7.11 4.89 7.47
CA LYS A 52 -8.26 4.37 8.22
C LYS A 52 -8.94 5.57 8.89
N VAL A 53 -10.24 5.75 8.67
CA VAL A 53 -11.01 6.88 9.20
C VAL A 53 -11.45 6.55 10.63
N THR A 54 -10.60 6.87 11.61
CA THR A 54 -10.82 6.60 13.03
C THR A 54 -11.20 7.85 13.82
N GLY A 55 -10.84 9.04 13.32
CA GLY A 55 -10.92 10.30 14.09
C GLY A 55 -9.85 10.42 15.19
N VAL A 56 -8.92 9.47 15.26
CA VAL A 56 -7.82 9.44 16.23
C VAL A 56 -6.52 9.79 15.52
N ILE A 57 -5.69 10.65 16.13
CA ILE A 57 -4.33 10.90 15.63
C ILE A 57 -3.40 9.85 16.25
N ASP A 58 -3.35 8.70 15.59
CA ASP A 58 -2.39 7.63 15.85
C ASP A 58 -1.02 7.95 15.19
N GLN A 59 -0.05 7.05 15.35
CA GLN A 59 1.28 7.22 14.75
C GLN A 59 1.24 7.40 13.23
N VAL A 60 0.32 6.72 12.54
CA VAL A 60 0.17 6.78 11.07
C VAL A 60 -0.41 8.13 10.65
N THR A 61 -1.48 8.58 11.32
CA THR A 61 -2.14 9.85 11.06
C THR A 61 -1.23 11.03 11.41
N SER A 62 -0.50 10.93 12.51
CA SER A 62 0.52 11.91 12.92
C SER A 62 1.60 12.08 11.85
N ARG A 63 2.20 10.98 11.38
CA ARG A 63 3.19 11.01 10.28
C ARG A 63 2.62 11.64 9.02
N ALA A 64 1.40 11.27 8.64
CA ALA A 64 0.75 11.85 7.45
C ALA A 64 0.51 13.37 7.60
N LEU A 65 0.14 13.85 8.79
CA LEU A 65 0.00 15.29 9.07
C LEU A 65 1.35 16.01 8.98
N GLU A 66 2.41 15.41 9.54
CA GLU A 66 3.78 15.94 9.45
C GLU A 66 4.29 16.01 8.00
N GLU A 67 4.05 14.96 7.21
CA GLU A 67 4.38 14.92 5.78
C GLU A 67 3.60 15.98 4.99
N ALA A 68 2.32 16.21 5.34
CA ALA A 68 1.44 17.19 4.70
C ALA A 68 1.77 18.65 5.03
N ARG A 69 2.57 18.89 6.08
CA ARG A 69 2.96 20.23 6.52
C ARG A 69 3.77 21.01 5.47
N TYR A 70 4.56 20.29 4.67
CA TYR A 70 5.53 20.87 3.75
C TYR A 70 4.97 20.96 2.32
N LYS A 71 5.02 22.15 1.75
CA LYS A 71 4.78 22.40 0.33
C LYS A 71 6.09 22.47 -0.43
N LEU A 72 6.05 22.10 -1.72
CA LEU A 72 7.23 22.16 -2.58
C LEU A 72 7.76 23.61 -2.64
N GLY A 73 8.98 23.81 -2.14
CA GLY A 73 9.62 25.11 -2.01
C GLY A 73 9.77 25.62 -0.57
N ASP A 74 9.10 25.01 0.40
CA ASP A 74 9.23 25.39 1.83
C ASP A 74 10.64 25.08 2.39
N ARG A 75 11.34 24.12 1.79
CA ARG A 75 12.70 23.70 2.18
C ARG A 75 13.47 23.16 0.98
N VAL A 76 14.81 23.15 1.09
CA VAL A 76 15.69 22.51 0.10
C VAL A 76 15.58 21.00 0.25
N LEU A 77 15.22 20.30 -0.82
CA LEU A 77 15.16 18.84 -0.83
C LEU A 77 16.47 18.24 -1.35
N ALA A 78 17.03 17.30 -0.61
CA ALA A 78 18.29 16.65 -0.96
C ALA A 78 18.38 15.25 -0.35
N LEU A 79 19.27 14.43 -0.90
CA LEU A 79 19.67 13.17 -0.29
C LEU A 79 20.53 13.48 0.94
N THR A 80 20.06 13.10 2.13
CA THR A 80 20.75 13.36 3.41
C THR A 80 21.31 12.08 4.02
N SER A 81 22.46 12.18 4.70
CA SER A 81 23.12 11.04 5.35
C SER A 81 22.38 10.54 6.60
N ASN A 82 21.58 11.41 7.26
CA ASN A 82 20.87 11.11 8.51
C ASN A 82 19.44 10.59 8.29
N GLY A 83 19.21 9.89 7.18
CA GLY A 83 17.88 9.42 6.77
C GLY A 83 17.35 10.19 5.57
N PHE A 84 16.33 9.64 4.90
CA PHE A 84 15.74 10.26 3.73
C PHE A 84 14.78 11.39 4.13
N MET A 85 14.63 12.40 3.26
CA MET A 85 13.59 13.39 3.44
C MET A 85 12.24 12.81 3.01
N HIS A 86 11.19 13.10 3.78
CA HIS A 86 9.84 12.62 3.54
C HIS A 86 8.85 13.79 3.55
N GLY A 87 7.83 13.76 2.69
CA GLY A 87 6.76 14.74 2.71
C GLY A 87 6.00 14.87 1.40
N ASP A 88 4.89 15.63 1.45
CA ASP A 88 4.12 15.98 0.26
C ASP A 88 4.93 16.86 -0.71
N ASP A 89 5.85 17.68 -0.19
CA ASP A 89 6.82 18.43 -0.99
C ASP A 89 7.68 17.52 -1.88
N VAL A 90 8.16 16.40 -1.33
CA VAL A 90 8.91 15.39 -2.08
C VAL A 90 8.02 14.68 -3.09
N SER A 91 6.80 14.28 -2.71
CA SER A 91 5.83 13.65 -3.62
C SER A 91 5.49 14.57 -4.81
N ASN A 92 5.32 15.87 -4.55
CA ASN A 92 5.08 16.88 -5.56
C ASN A 92 6.29 17.05 -6.49
N LEU A 93 7.52 17.06 -5.96
CA LEU A 93 8.73 17.06 -6.77
C LEU A 93 8.80 15.82 -7.68
N GLN A 94 8.62 14.63 -7.12
CA GLN A 94 8.63 13.37 -7.87
C GLN A 94 7.57 13.39 -8.98
N SER A 95 6.35 13.83 -8.68
CA SER A 95 5.27 13.97 -9.66
C SER A 95 5.67 14.89 -10.82
N ARG A 96 6.25 16.06 -10.52
CA ARG A 96 6.74 17.00 -11.56
C ARG A 96 7.86 16.42 -12.40
N LEU A 97 8.82 15.71 -11.79
CA LEU A 97 9.90 15.05 -12.51
C LEU A 97 9.37 13.97 -13.46
N VAL A 98 8.42 13.14 -13.00
CA VAL A 98 7.78 12.12 -13.84
C VAL A 98 6.98 12.75 -14.98
N GLU A 99 6.24 13.84 -14.72
CA GLU A 99 5.52 14.61 -15.75
C GLU A 99 6.45 15.13 -16.85
N MET A 100 7.69 15.46 -16.50
CA MET A 100 8.73 15.92 -17.43
C MET A 100 9.56 14.77 -18.04
N GLY A 101 9.22 13.51 -17.70
CA GLY A 101 9.87 12.32 -18.26
C GLY A 101 11.07 11.79 -17.47
N PHE A 102 11.51 12.48 -16.42
CA PHE A 102 12.60 12.02 -15.56
C PHE A 102 12.17 10.84 -14.68
N ASN A 103 13.08 9.93 -14.37
CA ASN A 103 12.75 8.70 -13.66
C ASN A 103 13.16 8.72 -12.19
N CYS A 104 12.26 9.17 -11.32
CA CYS A 104 12.46 9.10 -9.87
C CYS A 104 11.93 7.81 -9.22
N GLY A 105 11.44 6.84 -10.01
CA GLY A 105 10.78 5.65 -9.48
C GLY A 105 9.31 5.88 -9.14
N LYS A 106 8.82 5.18 -8.11
CA LYS A 106 7.46 5.33 -7.58
C LYS A 106 7.38 6.68 -6.85
N ILE A 107 6.27 7.37 -7.01
CA ILE A 107 5.98 8.60 -6.24
C ILE A 107 5.59 8.13 -4.83
N ASP A 108 6.56 8.00 -3.95
CA ASP A 108 6.40 7.51 -2.58
C ASP A 108 6.54 8.62 -1.53
N GLY A 109 6.89 9.83 -1.95
CA GLY A 109 7.17 10.96 -1.06
C GLY A 109 8.51 10.84 -0.33
N ILE A 110 9.43 9.98 -0.79
CA ILE A 110 10.76 9.78 -0.21
C ILE A 110 11.85 10.32 -1.15
N PHE A 111 12.71 11.19 -0.63
CA PHE A 111 13.86 11.69 -1.36
C PHE A 111 15.00 10.68 -1.25
N GLY A 112 14.90 9.62 -2.06
CA GLY A 112 15.91 8.58 -2.17
C GLY A 112 16.89 8.82 -3.34
N ILE A 113 17.74 7.82 -3.57
CA ILE A 113 18.77 7.84 -4.63
C ILE A 113 18.17 8.07 -6.01
N LEU A 114 17.05 7.42 -6.34
CA LEU A 114 16.40 7.60 -7.65
C LEU A 114 15.85 9.02 -7.83
N THR A 115 15.30 9.61 -6.77
CA THR A 115 14.85 11.02 -6.78
C THR A 115 16.04 11.95 -7.00
N GLU A 116 17.17 11.72 -6.32
CA GLU A 116 18.39 12.51 -6.51
C GLU A 116 18.93 12.41 -7.96
N VAL A 117 18.98 11.19 -8.52
CA VAL A 117 19.39 10.97 -9.91
C VAL A 117 18.48 11.72 -10.89
N ALA A 118 17.16 11.62 -10.71
CA ALA A 118 16.20 12.33 -11.54
C ALA A 118 16.35 13.86 -11.43
N VAL A 119 16.64 14.39 -10.23
CA VAL A 119 16.95 15.81 -10.05
C VAL A 119 18.22 16.20 -10.79
N LYS A 120 19.29 15.40 -10.73
CA LYS A 120 20.55 15.68 -11.47
C LYS A 120 20.33 15.68 -12.98
N GLU A 121 19.56 14.72 -13.50
CA GLU A 121 19.18 14.67 -14.91
C GLU A 121 18.37 15.90 -15.34
N PHE A 122 17.39 16.28 -14.52
CA PHE A 122 16.61 17.50 -14.73
C PHE A 122 17.51 18.74 -14.75
N GLN A 123 18.34 18.92 -13.73
CA GLN A 123 19.26 20.06 -13.61
C GLN A 123 20.18 20.17 -14.81
N LYS A 124 20.72 19.04 -15.28
CA LYS A 124 21.53 18.96 -16.50
C LYS A 124 20.77 19.41 -17.75
N SER A 125 19.49 19.02 -17.87
CA SER A 125 18.65 19.38 -19.02
C SER A 125 18.30 20.87 -19.09
N VAL A 126 18.20 21.54 -17.94
CA VAL A 126 17.80 22.96 -17.85
C VAL A 126 19.00 23.91 -17.68
N GLY A 127 20.22 23.38 -17.58
CA GLY A 127 21.44 24.18 -17.49
C GLY A 127 21.64 24.88 -16.14
N VAL A 128 21.15 24.30 -15.04
CA VAL A 128 21.46 24.78 -13.67
C VAL A 128 22.56 23.93 -13.02
N ALA A 129 23.07 24.35 -11.87
CA ALA A 129 24.07 23.58 -11.11
C ALA A 129 23.56 22.15 -10.82
N VAL A 130 24.35 21.14 -11.18
CA VAL A 130 24.00 19.71 -11.05
C VAL A 130 24.46 19.19 -9.70
N ASP A 131 23.79 19.60 -8.63
CA ASP A 131 24.11 19.22 -7.25
C ASP A 131 23.17 18.15 -6.68
N GLY A 132 22.13 17.76 -7.43
CA GLY A 132 21.10 16.81 -6.99
C GLY A 132 20.13 17.36 -5.95
N LYS A 133 20.15 18.67 -5.69
CA LYS A 133 19.31 19.33 -4.70
C LYS A 133 18.19 20.10 -5.36
N CYS A 134 16.98 19.97 -4.83
CA CYS A 134 15.87 20.86 -5.19
C CYS A 134 15.94 22.13 -4.34
N GLY A 135 16.84 23.04 -4.71
CA GLY A 135 16.90 24.41 -4.18
C GLY A 135 16.11 25.42 -5.02
N PRO A 136 16.20 26.73 -4.71
CA PRO A 136 15.44 27.77 -5.41
C PRO A 136 15.66 27.81 -6.92
N SER A 137 16.89 27.60 -7.41
CA SER A 137 17.20 27.56 -8.85
C SER A 137 16.51 26.40 -9.56
N THR A 138 16.60 25.19 -9.00
CA THR A 138 15.91 23.99 -9.49
C THR A 138 14.40 24.19 -9.48
N LEU A 139 13.85 24.79 -8.41
CA LEU A 139 12.42 25.06 -8.28
C LEU A 139 11.91 26.06 -9.34
N ILE A 140 12.63 27.16 -9.55
CA ILE A 140 12.30 28.14 -10.59
C ILE A 140 12.29 27.47 -11.97
N ALA A 141 13.27 26.62 -12.26
CA ALA A 141 13.31 25.86 -13.51
C ALA A 141 12.10 24.91 -13.64
N LEU A 142 11.74 24.19 -12.56
CA LEU A 142 10.57 23.31 -12.53
C LEU A 142 9.27 24.08 -12.78
N MET A 143 9.13 25.29 -12.23
CA MET A 143 7.92 26.12 -12.38
C MET A 143 7.81 26.75 -13.77
N ARG A 144 8.93 27.06 -14.43
CA ARG A 144 8.95 27.70 -15.76
C ARG A 144 8.64 26.75 -16.90
N LEU A 145 8.94 25.46 -16.73
CA LEU A 145 8.70 24.45 -17.75
C LEU A 145 7.23 24.04 -17.76
N VAL A 146 6.49 24.55 -18.74
CA VAL A 146 5.12 24.13 -19.01
C VAL A 146 5.14 22.76 -19.69
N LYS A 147 4.19 21.91 -19.28
CA LYS A 147 3.88 20.57 -19.80
C LYS A 147 4.10 20.47 -21.32
N THR A 148 5.20 19.88 -21.75
CA THR A 148 5.51 19.71 -23.19
C THR A 148 4.74 18.53 -23.78
N VAL A 149 4.33 17.57 -22.95
CA VAL A 149 3.52 16.41 -23.37
C VAL A 149 2.37 16.22 -22.38
N SER A 150 1.13 16.33 -22.86
CA SER A 150 -0.06 15.98 -22.09
C SER A 150 -0.63 14.65 -22.58
N GLY A 151 -0.49 13.61 -21.75
CA GLY A 151 -0.97 12.27 -22.06
C GLY A 151 0.14 11.23 -22.06
N GLY A 152 -0.20 10.01 -21.68
CA GLY A 152 0.73 8.94 -21.34
C GLY A 152 0.91 8.87 -19.83
N ALA A 153 0.83 7.67 -19.25
CA ALA A 153 1.20 7.40 -17.87
C ALA A 153 2.59 6.74 -17.91
N PRO A 154 3.70 7.52 -17.90
CA PRO A 154 5.04 6.96 -18.14
C PRO A 154 5.45 6.02 -17.00
N SER A 155 5.00 6.31 -15.78
CA SER A 155 5.11 5.43 -14.62
C SER A 155 4.41 4.09 -14.86
N ALA A 156 3.15 4.10 -15.31
CA ALA A 156 2.40 2.91 -15.65
C ALA A 156 3.05 2.09 -16.76
N LEU A 157 3.55 2.75 -17.83
CA LEU A 157 4.25 2.09 -18.92
C LEU A 157 5.56 1.44 -18.44
N ARG A 158 6.31 2.12 -17.56
CA ARG A 158 7.52 1.57 -16.92
C ARG A 158 7.20 0.39 -16.01
N GLU A 159 6.11 0.45 -15.24
CA GLU A 159 5.67 -0.64 -14.37
C GLU A 159 5.26 -1.86 -15.21
N ASN A 160 4.46 -1.65 -16.26
CA ASN A 160 4.04 -2.69 -17.20
C ASN A 160 5.21 -3.31 -17.95
N THR A 161 6.18 -2.52 -18.41
CA THR A 161 7.39 -3.05 -19.10
C THR A 161 8.27 -3.83 -18.14
N LYS A 162 8.49 -3.38 -16.90
CA LYS A 162 9.20 -4.16 -15.87
C LYS A 162 8.51 -5.50 -15.62
N HIS A 163 7.18 -5.51 -15.56
CA HIS A 163 6.41 -6.73 -15.35
C HIS A 163 6.45 -7.66 -16.58
N ALA A 164 6.34 -7.11 -17.80
CA ALA A 164 6.37 -7.88 -19.06
C ALA A 164 7.77 -8.48 -19.36
N VAL A 165 8.85 -7.78 -19.01
CA VAL A 165 10.23 -8.25 -19.17
C VAL A 165 10.57 -9.36 -18.18
N ARG A 166 9.94 -9.36 -17.00
CA ARG A 166 10.08 -10.45 -16.02
C ARG A 166 9.19 -11.61 -16.47
N SER A 167 9.77 -12.59 -17.17
CA SER A 167 9.18 -13.85 -17.69
C SER A 167 7.79 -14.24 -17.15
N PRO A 168 6.83 -14.64 -18.02
CA PRO A 168 5.47 -15.06 -17.62
C PRO A 168 5.44 -16.32 -16.75
N ALA A 169 6.57 -17.04 -16.63
CA ALA A 169 6.67 -18.21 -15.77
C ALA A 169 6.65 -17.82 -14.29
N LEU A 170 5.66 -18.35 -13.57
CA LEU A 170 5.51 -18.20 -12.12
C LEU A 170 6.68 -18.83 -11.33
N ALA A 171 7.33 -19.86 -11.90
CA ALA A 171 8.35 -20.72 -11.26
C ALA A 171 9.70 -20.06 -10.92
N ASN A 172 9.87 -18.74 -11.08
CA ASN A 172 11.07 -18.03 -10.65
C ASN A 172 10.75 -16.70 -9.94
N LYS A 173 9.48 -16.48 -9.59
CA LYS A 173 9.04 -15.26 -8.91
C LYS A 173 9.34 -15.33 -7.43
N VAL A 174 9.68 -14.19 -6.84
CA VAL A 174 9.77 -14.02 -5.39
C VAL A 174 8.48 -13.38 -4.89
N ILE A 175 7.64 -14.13 -4.16
CA ILE A 175 6.41 -13.60 -3.57
C ILE A 175 6.57 -13.52 -2.06
N VAL A 176 6.37 -12.33 -1.50
CA VAL A 176 6.37 -12.12 -0.06
C VAL A 176 4.93 -12.19 0.44
N ILE A 177 4.67 -12.99 1.47
CA ILE A 177 3.38 -13.05 2.16
C ILE A 177 3.57 -12.43 3.54
N ASP A 178 2.76 -11.43 3.85
CA ASP A 178 2.81 -10.65 5.09
C ASP A 178 1.57 -10.91 5.95
N PRO A 179 1.53 -12.01 6.74
CA PRO A 179 0.44 -12.24 7.68
C PRO A 179 0.53 -11.27 8.85
N SER A 180 -0.56 -10.57 9.17
CA SER A 180 -0.59 -9.60 10.28
C SER A 180 -0.37 -10.24 11.66
N TRP A 181 0.20 -9.45 12.58
CA TRP A 181 0.42 -9.77 14.00
C TRP A 181 1.22 -11.06 14.24
N GLY A 182 1.31 -11.60 15.45
CA GLY A 182 2.04 -12.85 15.75
C GLY A 182 2.73 -12.85 17.11
N GLY A 183 3.14 -14.02 17.58
CA GLY A 183 3.66 -14.17 18.94
C GLY A 183 2.62 -13.75 19.98
N GLU A 184 3.02 -12.87 20.90
CA GLU A 184 2.13 -12.34 21.95
C GLU A 184 1.12 -11.30 21.44
N PHE A 185 1.35 -10.74 20.25
CA PHE A 185 0.44 -9.78 19.63
C PHE A 185 -0.56 -10.53 18.78
N THR A 186 -1.80 -10.66 19.24
CA THR A 186 -2.81 -11.53 18.61
C THR A 186 -3.63 -10.84 17.53
N GLY A 187 -3.66 -9.51 17.52
CA GLY A 187 -4.52 -8.70 16.66
C GLY A 187 -5.96 -8.69 17.14
N GLU A 188 -6.90 -8.67 16.20
CA GLU A 188 -8.33 -8.75 16.52
C GLU A 188 -8.69 -10.14 17.09
N VAL A 189 -9.44 -10.15 18.19
CA VAL A 189 -9.98 -11.37 18.82
C VAL A 189 -11.46 -11.18 19.07
N ALA A 190 -12.28 -11.90 18.32
CA ALA A 190 -13.73 -11.84 18.45
C ALA A 190 -14.37 -13.15 17.98
N ASN A 191 -15.56 -13.47 18.52
CA ASN A 191 -16.34 -14.66 18.13
C ASN A 191 -15.54 -15.98 18.21
N GLY A 192 -14.59 -16.09 19.14
CA GLY A 192 -13.75 -17.28 19.33
C GLY A 192 -12.67 -17.47 18.26
N VAL A 193 -12.37 -16.43 17.49
CA VAL A 193 -11.38 -16.45 16.40
C VAL A 193 -10.34 -15.37 16.65
N THR A 194 -9.08 -15.72 16.41
CA THR A 194 -7.93 -14.83 16.57
C THR A 194 -7.31 -14.50 15.21
N GLU A 195 -7.13 -13.21 14.92
CA GLU A 195 -6.60 -12.71 13.65
C GLU A 195 -5.27 -13.38 13.30
N SER A 196 -4.28 -13.30 14.20
CA SER A 196 -2.92 -13.79 13.96
C SER A 196 -2.86 -15.28 13.59
N GLU A 197 -3.78 -16.09 14.11
CA GLU A 197 -3.89 -17.54 13.84
C GLU A 197 -4.49 -17.80 12.46
N VAL A 198 -5.61 -17.13 12.13
CA VAL A 198 -6.30 -17.26 10.85
C VAL A 198 -5.39 -16.84 9.69
N VAL A 199 -4.80 -15.65 9.78
CA VAL A 199 -3.99 -15.10 8.68
C VAL A 199 -2.69 -15.88 8.51
N PHE A 200 -2.13 -16.46 9.59
CA PHE A 200 -0.96 -17.31 9.49
C PHE A 200 -1.27 -18.68 8.85
N ASP A 201 -2.39 -19.31 9.22
CA ASP A 201 -2.83 -20.56 8.58
C ASP A 201 -3.10 -20.36 7.07
N VAL A 202 -3.75 -19.27 6.68
CA VAL A 202 -3.93 -18.91 5.26
C VAL A 202 -2.59 -18.67 4.57
N ALA A 203 -1.65 -17.97 5.23
CA ALA A 203 -0.31 -17.72 4.68
C ALA A 203 0.47 -19.02 4.44
N GLN A 204 0.47 -19.95 5.40
CA GLN A 204 1.18 -21.24 5.28
C GLN A 204 0.59 -22.11 4.17
N ARG A 205 -0.74 -22.15 4.05
CA ARG A 205 -1.42 -22.88 2.96
C ARG A 205 -1.07 -22.29 1.59
N LEU A 206 -1.06 -20.96 1.48
CA LEU A 206 -0.69 -20.26 0.26
C LEU A 206 0.79 -20.50 -0.10
N GLU A 207 1.69 -20.39 0.89
CA GLU A 207 3.11 -20.70 0.76
C GLU A 207 3.34 -22.10 0.20
N GLY A 208 2.79 -23.14 0.86
CA GLY A 208 2.99 -24.52 0.44
C GLY A 208 2.53 -24.80 -1.00
N ARG A 209 1.40 -24.20 -1.42
CA ARG A 209 0.88 -24.35 -2.78
C ARG A 209 1.67 -23.55 -3.81
N LEU A 210 2.22 -22.38 -3.45
CA LEU A 210 3.09 -21.58 -4.33
C LEU A 210 4.48 -22.23 -4.50
N LEU A 211 5.07 -22.76 -3.42
CA LEU A 211 6.32 -23.52 -3.48
C LEU A 211 6.21 -24.73 -4.41
N ALA A 212 5.07 -25.44 -4.38
CA ALA A 212 4.79 -26.55 -5.28
C ALA A 212 4.66 -26.14 -6.77
N LEU A 213 4.50 -24.84 -7.06
CA LEU A 213 4.48 -24.25 -8.40
C LEU A 213 5.83 -23.63 -8.79
N GLY A 214 6.88 -23.84 -7.97
CA GLY A 214 8.23 -23.31 -8.20
C GLY A 214 8.43 -21.85 -7.77
N VAL A 215 7.47 -21.24 -7.07
CA VAL A 215 7.63 -19.85 -6.60
C VAL A 215 8.55 -19.82 -5.38
N ASN A 216 9.46 -18.84 -5.32
CA ASN A 216 10.20 -18.54 -4.10
C ASN A 216 9.30 -17.72 -3.17
N VAL A 217 8.82 -18.33 -2.09
CA VAL A 217 7.94 -17.65 -1.13
C VAL A 217 8.73 -17.22 0.09
N VAL A 218 8.49 -16.00 0.57
CA VAL A 218 9.07 -15.49 1.82
C VAL A 218 7.94 -15.01 2.73
N LEU A 219 7.80 -15.62 3.91
CA LEU A 219 6.91 -15.09 4.95
C LEU A 219 7.62 -13.97 5.71
N THR A 220 6.92 -12.87 6.02
CA THR A 220 7.51 -11.78 6.82
C THR A 220 7.76 -12.16 8.27
N ARG A 221 7.11 -13.21 8.76
CA ARG A 221 7.21 -13.69 10.13
C ARG A 221 6.98 -15.19 10.24
N SER A 222 7.34 -15.72 11.40
CA SER A 222 6.93 -17.04 11.88
C SER A 222 5.63 -16.94 12.71
N ALA A 223 5.18 -18.05 13.27
CA ALA A 223 4.08 -18.06 14.24
C ALA A 223 4.41 -17.29 15.54
N LYS A 224 5.70 -17.17 15.89
CA LYS A 224 6.15 -16.76 17.23
C LYS A 224 6.56 -15.28 17.34
N ASN A 225 6.60 -14.53 16.24
CA ASN A 225 7.03 -13.14 16.24
C ASN A 225 6.05 -12.24 15.48
N SER A 226 6.06 -10.95 15.82
CA SER A 226 5.30 -9.89 15.13
C SER A 226 6.24 -8.74 14.78
N PRO A 227 6.91 -8.78 13.61
CA PRO A 227 7.82 -7.72 13.19
C PRO A 227 7.08 -6.39 12.98
N LEU A 228 7.80 -5.30 13.22
CA LEU A 228 7.30 -3.94 13.00
C LEU A 228 7.05 -3.71 11.51
N GLU A 229 6.08 -2.86 11.16
CA GLU A 229 5.75 -2.59 9.75
C GLU A 229 6.97 -2.19 8.92
N LYS A 230 7.87 -1.39 9.50
CA LYS A 230 9.14 -1.00 8.87
C LYS A 230 10.00 -2.21 8.51
N GLU A 231 10.15 -3.18 9.41
CA GLU A 231 10.96 -4.39 9.19
C GLU A 231 10.34 -5.27 8.09
N ARG A 232 9.00 -5.32 8.01
CA ARG A 232 8.28 -6.06 6.96
C ARG A 232 8.51 -5.45 5.59
N ILE A 233 8.48 -4.12 5.50
CA ILE A 233 8.80 -3.35 4.28
C ILE A 233 10.26 -3.55 3.88
N GLU A 234 11.19 -3.47 4.83
CA GLU A 234 12.62 -3.65 4.59
C GLU A 234 12.94 -5.06 4.09
N LEU A 235 12.35 -6.09 4.71
CA LEU A 235 12.47 -7.47 4.27
C LEU A 235 11.99 -7.63 2.82
N ALA A 236 10.78 -7.18 2.51
CA ALA A 236 10.21 -7.30 1.17
C ALA A 236 11.07 -6.58 0.10
N ASN A 237 11.61 -5.42 0.45
CA ASN A 237 12.49 -4.65 -0.42
C ASN A 237 13.89 -5.28 -0.58
N SER A 238 14.41 -5.96 0.44
CA SER A 238 15.75 -6.59 0.42
C SER A 238 15.80 -7.85 -0.46
N VAL A 239 14.69 -8.60 -0.53
CA VAL A 239 14.59 -9.82 -1.36
C VAL A 239 14.20 -9.52 -2.81
N ASN A 240 14.06 -8.24 -3.18
CA ASN A 240 13.62 -7.80 -4.50
C ASN A 240 12.32 -8.48 -4.97
N ALA A 241 11.34 -8.56 -4.07
CA ALA A 241 10.07 -9.24 -4.33
C ALA A 241 9.45 -8.83 -5.68
N ASP A 242 8.80 -9.78 -6.35
CA ASP A 242 7.96 -9.53 -7.52
C ASP A 242 6.53 -9.12 -7.11
N LEU A 243 6.10 -9.56 -5.92
CA LEU A 243 4.77 -9.29 -5.39
C LEU A 243 4.77 -9.39 -3.86
N VAL A 244 4.03 -8.51 -3.19
CA VAL A 244 3.79 -8.57 -1.75
C VAL A 244 2.30 -8.68 -1.47
N ILE A 245 1.92 -9.66 -0.65
CA ILE A 245 0.53 -9.95 -0.26
C ILE A 245 0.43 -9.85 1.26
N ALA A 246 -0.11 -8.74 1.76
CA ALA A 246 -0.42 -8.60 3.17
C ALA A 246 -1.80 -9.17 3.50
N LEU A 247 -1.87 -10.03 4.51
CA LEU A 247 -3.10 -10.67 4.96
C LEU A 247 -3.52 -10.11 6.30
N LYS A 248 -4.78 -9.69 6.38
CA LYS A 248 -5.37 -9.14 7.60
C LYS A 248 -6.84 -9.57 7.73
N VAL A 249 -7.41 -9.37 8.90
CA VAL A 249 -8.86 -9.28 9.11
C VAL A 249 -9.19 -7.89 9.63
N ASP A 250 -10.43 -7.46 9.48
CA ASP A 250 -10.88 -6.18 10.02
C ASP A 250 -11.89 -6.37 11.16
N SER A 251 -12.22 -5.27 11.81
CA SER A 251 -13.17 -5.21 12.91
C SER A 251 -13.86 -3.86 12.88
N HIS A 252 -15.13 -3.85 13.29
CA HIS A 252 -15.96 -2.65 13.30
C HIS A 252 -16.95 -2.68 14.46
N GLN A 253 -17.30 -1.51 14.99
CA GLN A 253 -18.23 -1.35 16.11
C GLN A 253 -19.61 -1.97 15.84
N SER A 254 -20.06 -1.88 14.58
CA SER A 254 -21.26 -2.59 14.13
C SER A 254 -20.91 -3.99 13.66
N GLU A 255 -21.48 -5.00 14.33
CA GLU A 255 -21.39 -6.41 13.95
C GLU A 255 -22.01 -6.71 12.57
N LYS A 256 -22.70 -5.76 11.95
CA LYS A 256 -23.25 -5.89 10.58
C LYS A 256 -22.19 -5.71 9.48
N ALA A 257 -21.06 -5.08 9.80
CA ALA A 257 -19.96 -4.92 8.85
C ALA A 257 -19.37 -6.30 8.53
N ARG A 258 -19.33 -6.68 7.25
CA ARG A 258 -18.89 -8.01 6.80
C ARG A 258 -18.36 -7.94 5.37
N GLY A 259 -17.61 -8.95 4.95
CA GLY A 259 -17.10 -9.11 3.60
C GLY A 259 -15.61 -8.88 3.45
N VAL A 260 -15.14 -9.04 2.22
CA VAL A 260 -13.73 -8.96 1.84
C VAL A 260 -13.44 -7.64 1.13
N ALA A 261 -12.33 -7.00 1.47
CA ALA A 261 -11.82 -5.82 0.80
C ALA A 261 -10.35 -6.01 0.43
N THR A 262 -9.94 -5.46 -0.72
CA THR A 262 -8.54 -5.52 -1.16
C THR A 262 -8.00 -4.12 -1.43
N TYR A 263 -6.83 -3.81 -0.89
CA TYR A 263 -6.22 -2.49 -0.92
C TYR A 263 -4.93 -2.51 -1.73
N TYR A 264 -4.69 -1.45 -2.49
CA TYR A 264 -3.47 -1.24 -3.27
C TYR A 264 -2.96 0.19 -3.06
N TYR A 265 -1.71 0.44 -3.46
CA TYR A 265 -1.18 1.79 -3.36
C TYR A 265 -1.89 2.73 -4.34
N GLY A 266 -2.57 3.75 -3.81
CA GLY A 266 -3.25 4.77 -4.59
C GLY A 266 -3.66 6.00 -3.78
N ARG A 267 -3.74 7.15 -4.45
CA ARG A 267 -4.27 8.41 -3.91
C ARG A 267 -5.09 9.14 -4.98
N ASP A 268 -6.38 9.34 -4.73
CA ASP A 268 -7.32 9.94 -5.68
C ASP A 268 -6.91 11.36 -6.11
N VAL A 269 -6.39 12.17 -5.18
CA VAL A 269 -6.07 13.59 -5.41
C VAL A 269 -4.97 13.82 -6.45
N GLN A 270 -4.04 12.88 -6.61
CA GLN A 270 -2.88 13.03 -7.49
C GLN A 270 -2.89 12.08 -8.69
N GLY A 271 -3.90 11.21 -8.80
CA GLY A 271 -3.96 10.16 -9.85
C GLY A 271 -2.81 9.15 -9.77
N VAL A 272 -2.02 9.18 -8.69
CA VAL A 272 -0.88 8.29 -8.47
C VAL A 272 -1.40 6.98 -7.87
N HIS A 273 -1.20 5.89 -8.58
CA HIS A 273 -1.52 4.54 -8.11
C HIS A 273 -0.55 3.52 -8.73
N SER A 274 -0.39 2.37 -8.06
CA SER A 274 0.30 1.20 -8.64
C SER A 274 -0.65 0.50 -9.60
N VAL A 275 -0.30 0.44 -10.87
CA VAL A 275 -1.14 -0.16 -11.91
C VAL A 275 -1.16 -1.68 -11.76
N VAL A 276 -0.01 -2.28 -11.45
CA VAL A 276 0.08 -3.72 -11.23
C VAL A 276 -0.61 -4.10 -9.91
N GLY A 277 -0.43 -3.29 -8.85
CA GLY A 277 -1.12 -3.48 -7.57
C GLY A 277 -2.65 -3.40 -7.71
N GLU A 278 -3.18 -2.42 -8.45
CA GLU A 278 -4.61 -2.29 -8.72
C GLU A 278 -5.17 -3.45 -9.56
N ARG A 279 -4.46 -3.84 -10.62
CA ARG A 279 -4.82 -5.01 -11.44
C ARG A 279 -4.90 -6.26 -10.58
N PHE A 280 -3.88 -6.51 -9.76
CA PHE A 280 -3.84 -7.68 -8.89
C PHE A 280 -4.91 -7.65 -7.79
N ALA A 281 -5.12 -6.49 -7.16
CA ALA A 281 -6.19 -6.30 -6.18
C ALA A 281 -7.57 -6.63 -6.79
N THR A 282 -7.81 -6.20 -8.02
CA THR A 282 -9.04 -6.49 -8.76
C THR A 282 -9.20 -7.98 -9.05
N LEU A 283 -8.13 -8.67 -9.45
CA LEU A 283 -8.15 -10.11 -9.70
C LEU A 283 -8.46 -10.90 -8.43
N ILE A 284 -7.75 -10.62 -7.33
CA ILE A 284 -8.01 -11.27 -6.03
C ILE A 284 -9.45 -11.05 -5.58
N GLN A 285 -9.89 -9.79 -5.56
CA GLN A 285 -11.23 -9.44 -5.10
C GLN A 285 -12.31 -10.21 -5.86
N ARG A 286 -12.16 -10.31 -7.18
CA ARG A 286 -13.08 -11.04 -8.05
C ARG A 286 -13.04 -12.55 -7.82
N GLU A 287 -11.85 -13.15 -7.68
CA GLU A 287 -11.73 -14.60 -7.43
C GLU A 287 -12.26 -15.00 -6.05
N ILE A 288 -12.01 -14.20 -4.99
CA ILE A 288 -12.55 -14.47 -3.66
C ILE A 288 -14.08 -14.40 -3.68
N CYS A 289 -14.66 -13.32 -4.22
CA CYS A 289 -16.11 -13.16 -4.29
C CYS A 289 -16.81 -14.17 -5.23
N ALA A 290 -16.10 -14.74 -6.20
CA ALA A 290 -16.66 -15.77 -7.08
C ALA A 290 -16.69 -17.17 -6.42
N ARG A 291 -15.82 -17.42 -5.43
CA ARG A 291 -15.62 -18.75 -4.80
C ARG A 291 -16.15 -18.84 -3.38
N THR A 292 -16.46 -17.70 -2.77
CA THR A 292 -16.94 -17.59 -1.39
C THR A 292 -18.25 -16.81 -1.33
N ASP A 293 -18.90 -16.85 -0.18
CA ASP A 293 -20.11 -16.08 0.11
C ASP A 293 -19.83 -14.71 0.78
N LEU A 294 -18.57 -14.26 0.82
CA LEU A 294 -18.21 -12.97 1.40
C LEU A 294 -18.78 -11.82 0.57
N LEU A 295 -19.31 -10.81 1.28
CA LEU A 295 -19.75 -9.58 0.64
C LEU A 295 -18.56 -8.90 -0.07
N ASN A 296 -18.79 -8.43 -1.30
CA ASN A 296 -17.77 -7.74 -2.07
C ASN A 296 -17.65 -6.27 -1.63
N CYS A 297 -16.70 -5.98 -0.73
CA CYS A 297 -16.41 -4.61 -0.28
C CYS A 297 -15.52 -3.84 -1.24
N ARG A 298 -15.24 -4.38 -2.44
CA ARG A 298 -14.48 -3.77 -3.54
C ARG A 298 -13.00 -3.55 -3.23
N THR A 299 -12.31 -2.98 -4.21
CA THR A 299 -10.92 -2.58 -4.12
C THR A 299 -10.79 -1.10 -3.79
N HIS A 300 -9.75 -0.72 -3.03
CA HIS A 300 -9.55 0.67 -2.61
C HIS A 300 -8.09 1.09 -2.71
N GLY A 301 -7.84 2.27 -3.27
CA GLY A 301 -6.54 2.94 -3.20
C GLY A 301 -6.28 3.46 -1.79
N LYS A 302 -5.12 3.12 -1.22
CA LYS A 302 -4.67 3.59 0.10
C LYS A 302 -3.21 4.00 0.05
N SER A 303 -2.84 4.97 0.89
CA SER A 303 -1.46 5.45 1.01
C SER A 303 -0.71 4.83 2.21
N TRP A 304 -1.15 3.66 2.71
CA TRP A 304 -0.51 2.96 3.83
C TRP A 304 0.93 2.58 3.52
N ASP A 305 1.79 2.59 4.53
CA ASP A 305 3.23 2.46 4.32
C ASP A 305 3.63 1.11 3.73
N ILE A 306 3.02 0.01 4.17
CA ILE A 306 3.25 -1.32 3.55
C ILE A 306 2.93 -1.33 2.04
N LEU A 307 1.97 -0.51 1.58
CA LEU A 307 1.61 -0.40 0.17
C LEU A 307 2.48 0.61 -0.56
N ARG A 308 2.77 1.76 0.07
CA ARG A 308 3.48 2.91 -0.49
C ARG A 308 4.99 2.65 -0.59
N LEU A 309 5.61 2.20 0.50
CA LEU A 309 7.06 2.10 0.66
C LEU A 309 7.66 0.78 0.17
N THR A 310 6.81 -0.21 -0.10
CA THR A 310 7.22 -1.43 -0.79
C THR A 310 7.46 -1.12 -2.27
N LYS A 311 8.65 -1.50 -2.76
CA LYS A 311 9.11 -1.27 -4.15
C LYS A 311 8.41 -2.20 -5.15
N ALA A 312 8.11 -3.41 -4.72
CA ALA A 312 7.30 -4.35 -5.47
C ALA A 312 5.82 -3.93 -5.48
N PRO A 313 5.02 -4.38 -6.44
CA PRO A 313 3.56 -4.35 -6.33
C PRO A 313 3.13 -4.97 -5.00
N ALA A 314 2.36 -4.23 -4.22
CA ALA A 314 1.90 -4.64 -2.89
C ALA A 314 0.38 -4.49 -2.79
N VAL A 315 -0.26 -5.51 -2.25
CA VAL A 315 -1.69 -5.49 -1.91
C VAL A 315 -1.91 -5.94 -0.48
N ARG A 316 -2.93 -5.39 0.16
CA ARG A 316 -3.42 -5.89 1.45
C ARG A 316 -4.82 -6.44 1.26
N ILE A 317 -5.09 -7.61 1.80
CA ILE A 317 -6.40 -8.28 1.74
C ILE A 317 -6.94 -8.35 3.16
N ASP A 318 -8.10 -7.73 3.38
CA ASP A 318 -8.87 -7.89 4.61
C ASP A 318 -9.89 -9.02 4.36
N LEU A 319 -9.65 -10.19 4.95
CA LEU A 319 -10.32 -11.46 4.64
C LEU A 319 -11.75 -11.59 5.20
N GLY A 320 -12.23 -10.57 5.91
CA GLY A 320 -13.50 -10.60 6.62
C GLY A 320 -13.45 -9.76 7.90
N TYR A 321 -14.61 -9.64 8.55
CA TYR A 321 -14.74 -8.95 9.83
C TYR A 321 -14.87 -9.94 10.98
N LEU A 322 -13.91 -9.99 11.91
CA LEU A 322 -14.04 -10.87 13.08
C LEU A 322 -15.15 -10.43 14.03
N SER A 323 -15.54 -9.14 14.00
CA SER A 323 -16.71 -8.64 14.74
C SER A 323 -18.03 -9.16 14.17
N ASN A 324 -18.08 -9.64 12.92
CA ASN A 324 -19.26 -10.27 12.34
C ASN A 324 -19.26 -11.78 12.63
N PRO A 325 -20.30 -12.33 13.30
CA PRO A 325 -20.35 -13.76 13.61
C PRO A 325 -20.35 -14.68 12.38
N GLY A 326 -20.89 -14.21 11.25
CA GLY A 326 -20.93 -14.98 10.00
C GLY A 326 -19.55 -15.12 9.36
N ASP A 327 -18.85 -14.01 9.16
CA ASP A 327 -17.48 -13.99 8.65
C ASP A 327 -16.53 -14.73 9.60
N ALA A 328 -16.64 -14.51 10.92
CA ALA A 328 -15.84 -15.22 11.91
C ALA A 328 -16.05 -16.74 11.84
N LYS A 329 -17.31 -17.20 11.70
CA LYS A 329 -17.62 -18.63 11.52
C LYS A 329 -17.05 -19.20 10.22
N ARG A 330 -17.04 -18.41 9.14
CA ARG A 330 -16.38 -18.81 7.88
C ARG A 330 -14.87 -18.90 8.06
N LEU A 331 -14.26 -17.90 8.69
CA LEU A 331 -12.82 -17.84 8.95
C LEU A 331 -12.35 -18.86 9.99
N SER A 332 -13.23 -19.43 10.82
CA SER A 332 -12.86 -20.55 11.69
C SER A 332 -12.86 -21.91 10.97
N ASP A 333 -13.50 -22.02 9.81
CA ASP A 333 -13.58 -23.25 9.00
C ASP A 333 -12.33 -23.43 8.12
N PRO A 334 -11.52 -24.50 8.33
CA PRO A 334 -10.36 -24.79 7.50
C PRO A 334 -10.68 -24.98 6.01
N GLN A 335 -11.86 -25.51 5.65
CA GLN A 335 -12.24 -25.71 4.24
C GLN A 335 -12.52 -24.36 3.55
N PHE A 336 -13.07 -23.41 4.29
CA PHE A 336 -13.27 -22.06 3.80
C PHE A 336 -11.94 -21.35 3.55
N ARG A 337 -10.96 -21.52 4.46
CA ARG A 337 -9.60 -21.00 4.26
C ARG A 337 -8.93 -21.62 3.03
N ASP A 338 -9.15 -22.91 2.76
CA ASP A 338 -8.66 -23.54 1.52
C ASP A 338 -9.27 -22.93 0.26
N SER A 339 -10.55 -22.52 0.31
CA SER A 339 -11.21 -21.81 -0.79
C SER A 339 -10.62 -20.41 -1.00
N LEU A 340 -10.31 -19.68 0.08
CA LEU A 340 -9.61 -18.39 0.01
C LEU A 340 -8.23 -18.53 -0.64
N VAL A 341 -7.47 -19.55 -0.23
CA VAL A 341 -6.13 -19.82 -0.78
C VAL A 341 -6.22 -20.20 -2.26
N GLU A 342 -7.22 -20.99 -2.66
CA GLU A 342 -7.45 -21.30 -4.08
C GLU A 342 -7.75 -20.04 -4.90
N ALA A 343 -8.59 -19.13 -4.38
CA ALA A 343 -8.88 -17.86 -5.03
C ALA A 343 -7.61 -17.01 -5.22
N MET A 344 -6.78 -16.91 -4.17
CA MET A 344 -5.51 -16.16 -4.23
C MET A 344 -4.53 -16.76 -5.24
N LEU A 345 -4.38 -18.08 -5.28
CA LEU A 345 -3.50 -18.75 -6.25
C LEU A 345 -3.91 -18.48 -7.70
N VAL A 346 -5.21 -18.57 -7.99
CA VAL A 346 -5.73 -18.32 -9.34
C VAL A 346 -5.51 -16.85 -9.71
N ALA A 347 -5.73 -15.91 -8.78
CA ALA A 347 -5.45 -14.51 -9.03
C ALA A 347 -3.96 -14.23 -9.28
N ILE A 348 -3.05 -14.87 -8.53
CA ILE A 348 -1.59 -14.76 -8.72
C ILE A 348 -1.21 -15.28 -10.11
N GLN A 349 -1.71 -16.44 -10.49
CA GLN A 349 -1.44 -17.01 -11.81
C GLN A 349 -1.95 -16.09 -12.91
N ARG A 350 -3.18 -15.60 -12.82
CA ARG A 350 -3.77 -14.66 -13.80
C ARG A 350 -3.02 -13.33 -13.90
N LEU A 351 -2.33 -12.91 -12.85
CA LEU A 351 -1.47 -11.72 -12.91
C LEU A 351 -0.27 -11.92 -13.85
N TYR A 352 0.31 -13.13 -13.85
CA TYR A 352 1.52 -13.48 -14.60
C TYR A 352 1.27 -14.18 -15.94
N LEU A 353 0.04 -14.62 -16.23
CA LEU A 353 -0.35 -15.13 -17.54
C LEU A 353 -0.43 -13.99 -18.59
N SER A 354 -0.11 -14.33 -19.85
CA SER A 354 -0.32 -13.47 -21.02
C SER A 354 -1.81 -13.12 -21.18
N ALA A 355 -2.12 -11.92 -21.68
CA ALA A 355 -3.50 -11.48 -21.92
C ALA A 355 -4.27 -12.38 -22.90
N GLU A 356 -3.57 -13.18 -23.72
CA GLU A 356 -4.13 -14.17 -24.64
C GLU A 356 -4.65 -15.43 -23.93
N ASP A 357 -4.22 -15.68 -22.68
CA ASP A 357 -4.56 -16.87 -21.87
C ASP A 357 -5.47 -16.54 -20.65
N ASP A 358 -5.99 -15.30 -20.54
CA ASP A 358 -6.84 -14.88 -19.42
C ASP A 358 -8.25 -15.48 -19.57
N ALA A 359 -8.50 -16.60 -18.89
CA ALA A 359 -9.83 -17.20 -18.88
C ALA A 359 -10.80 -16.37 -18.01
N LYS A 360 -12.11 -16.55 -18.26
CA LYS A 360 -13.15 -15.84 -17.50
C LYS A 360 -13.03 -16.13 -16.00
N THR A 361 -13.16 -15.10 -15.16
CA THR A 361 -13.13 -15.20 -13.70
C THR A 361 -14.04 -16.33 -13.19
N GLY A 362 -13.54 -17.12 -12.24
CA GLY A 362 -14.31 -18.21 -11.63
C GLY A 362 -14.44 -19.48 -12.48
N THR A 363 -13.82 -19.54 -13.67
CA THR A 363 -13.88 -20.74 -14.54
C THR A 363 -12.64 -21.63 -14.44
N LEU A 364 -11.49 -21.09 -14.02
CA LEU A 364 -10.24 -21.84 -13.92
C LEU A 364 -10.17 -22.68 -12.65
N ARG A 365 -9.99 -24.00 -12.79
CA ARG A 365 -9.58 -24.87 -11.69
C ARG A 365 -8.07 -25.08 -11.72
N ILE A 366 -7.46 -25.39 -10.58
CA ILE A 366 -6.02 -25.69 -10.47
C ILE A 366 -5.58 -26.78 -11.47
N SER A 367 -6.46 -27.75 -11.75
CA SER A 367 -6.23 -28.81 -12.75
C SER A 367 -6.06 -28.28 -14.18
N ASP A 368 -6.78 -27.23 -14.54
CA ASP A 368 -6.79 -26.66 -15.90
C ASP A 368 -5.53 -25.82 -16.14
N LEU A 369 -5.03 -25.21 -15.06
CA LEU A 369 -3.81 -24.40 -15.05
C LEU A 369 -2.53 -25.23 -15.19
N ARG A 370 -2.50 -26.47 -14.68
CA ARG A 370 -1.40 -27.43 -14.95
C ARG A 370 -1.29 -27.82 -16.42
N ARG A 371 -2.33 -27.62 -17.23
CA ARG A 371 -2.29 -27.83 -18.69
C ARG A 371 -1.78 -26.61 -19.44
N ALA A 372 -2.03 -25.39 -18.92
CA ALA A 372 -1.63 -24.13 -19.54
C ALA A 372 -0.18 -23.74 -19.21
N GLY A 373 0.36 -24.18 -18.08
CA GLY A 373 1.76 -23.96 -17.69
C GLY A 373 2.63 -25.21 -17.87
N LEU A 374 3.24 -25.33 -19.05
CA LEU A 374 4.48 -26.07 -19.37
C LEU A 374 4.56 -27.55 -18.92
N ARG A 375 4.31 -28.45 -19.88
CA ARG A 375 4.82 -29.83 -19.81
C ARG A 375 6.29 -29.86 -20.23
N ASN A 376 7.07 -30.44 -19.31
CA ASN A 376 8.50 -30.79 -19.27
C ASN A 376 9.44 -29.66 -18.88
#